data_AF-A0A7H9HU73-F1
#
_entry.id   AF-A0A7H9HU73-F1
#
_cell.length_a   1.000
_cell.length_b   1.000
_cell.length_c   1.000
_cell.angle_alpha   90.00
_cell.angle_beta   90.00
_cell.angle_gamma   90.00
#
_symmetry.space_group_name_H-M   'P 1'
#
loop_
_entity.id
_entity.type
_entity.pdbx_description
1 polymer ?
#
loop_
_entity_poly.entity_id
_entity_poly.type
_entity_poly.pdbx_seq_one_letter_code
_entity_poly.pdbx_strand_id
1 'polypeptide(L)'
;MAMYTQRYDMNEEYRRKKSQILGLQETILNSAKKPSGKPESVAETRQRSCDEQEHTSVGCGKVLEYVKNKYGPAPSTVLASLVYHPYHSGGPLWNELPAAPAVIQNSFSLAMPRPFLPGFSEEHINQLVTIQVSYEDLRDSYSGNNAPRAQNNEIWGCNIYTDDSDPLLVLRHCGLSISDCNGAHRTPGNAENSDNVQGTVPPADTPFDLEIDIILLPQLQSYPGVKQFGLTSRPWGIDTPTPHDGLSYAIYAIRIAPRDTSTRNIDPEHQLIDTSHWQSHRSRI
;
A
#
# COMPACT_ATOMS: atom_id res chain seq x y z
N MET A 1 9.72 -32.95 -64.44
CA MET A 1 9.68 -33.36 -63.02
C MET A 1 9.93 -32.11 -62.19
N ALA A 2 8.88 -31.35 -61.86
CA ALA A 2 9.00 -30.07 -61.17
C ALA A 2 8.68 -30.27 -59.68
N MET A 3 9.66 -30.05 -58.82
CA MET A 3 9.52 -30.12 -57.36
C MET A 3 8.79 -28.87 -56.84
N TYR A 4 7.65 -29.07 -56.19
CA TYR A 4 6.93 -28.06 -55.42
C TYR A 4 7.66 -27.84 -54.08
N THR A 5 8.34 -26.71 -53.91
CA THR A 5 8.82 -26.26 -52.59
C THR A 5 7.66 -25.61 -51.83
N GLN A 6 7.15 -26.33 -50.84
CA GLN A 6 6.13 -25.86 -49.90
C GLN A 6 6.75 -24.81 -48.97
N ARG A 7 6.43 -23.52 -49.19
CA ARG A 7 6.87 -22.42 -48.31
C ARG A 7 6.05 -22.47 -47.02
N TYR A 8 6.73 -22.67 -45.89
CA TYR A 8 6.18 -22.61 -44.55
C TYR A 8 5.83 -21.16 -44.20
N ASP A 9 4.55 -20.79 -44.23
CA ASP A 9 4.08 -19.44 -43.88
C ASP A 9 3.83 -19.33 -42.37
N MET A 10 4.83 -18.86 -41.63
CA MET A 10 4.74 -18.55 -40.20
C MET A 10 3.53 -17.66 -39.83
N ASN A 11 3.03 -16.85 -40.77
CA ASN A 11 1.88 -15.99 -40.53
C ASN A 11 0.56 -16.76 -40.53
N GLU A 12 0.50 -17.96 -41.12
CA GLU A 12 -0.69 -18.80 -41.11
C GLU A 12 -0.86 -19.47 -39.74
N GLU A 13 0.22 -20.02 -39.17
CA GLU A 13 0.26 -20.56 -37.81
C GLU A 13 -0.14 -19.50 -36.77
N TYR A 14 0.40 -18.28 -36.92
CA TYR A 14 0.04 -17.15 -36.05
C TYR A 14 -1.45 -16.78 -36.16
N ARG A 15 -1.99 -16.72 -37.39
CA ARG A 15 -3.42 -16.45 -37.63
C ARG A 15 -4.32 -17.56 -37.07
N ARG A 16 -3.91 -18.82 -37.16
CA ARG A 16 -4.65 -19.96 -36.58
C ARG A 16 -4.66 -19.91 -35.06
N LYS A 17 -3.51 -19.68 -34.41
CA LYS A 17 -3.43 -19.53 -32.94
C LYS A 17 -4.26 -18.35 -32.44
N LYS A 18 -4.20 -17.20 -33.12
CA LYS A 18 -5.01 -16.02 -32.78
C LYS A 18 -6.52 -16.31 -32.89
N SER A 19 -6.95 -17.02 -33.94
CA SER A 19 -8.35 -17.43 -34.12
C SER A 19 -8.83 -18.38 -33.01
N GLN A 20 -7.99 -19.35 -32.61
CA GLN A 20 -8.30 -20.26 -31.52
C GLN A 20 -8.46 -19.55 -30.17
N ILE A 21 -7.57 -18.60 -29.86
CA ILE A 21 -7.63 -17.82 -28.61
C ILE A 21 -8.92 -17.01 -28.55
N LEU A 22 -9.31 -16.37 -29.65
CA LEU A 22 -10.54 -15.59 -29.71
C LEU A 22 -11.80 -16.45 -29.56
N GLY A 23 -11.83 -17.64 -30.19
CA GLY A 23 -12.95 -18.58 -30.03
C GLY A 23 -13.11 -19.10 -28.60
N LEU A 24 -12.01 -19.31 -27.88
CA LEU A 24 -12.04 -19.69 -26.46
C LEU A 24 -12.61 -18.57 -25.58
N GLN A 25 -12.21 -17.31 -25.83
CA GLN A 25 -12.73 -16.16 -25.10
C GLN A 25 -14.25 -15.97 -25.29
N GLU A 26 -14.74 -16.16 -26.52
CA GLU A 26 -16.17 -16.06 -26.82
C GLU A 26 -16.99 -17.17 -26.15
N THR A 27 -16.43 -18.39 -26.09
CA THR A 27 -17.06 -19.54 -25.41
C THR A 27 -17.19 -19.27 -23.90
N ILE A 28 -16.14 -18.74 -23.28
CA ILE A 28 -16.13 -18.38 -21.85
C ILE A 28 -17.16 -17.26 -21.58
N LEU A 29 -17.18 -16.21 -22.40
CA LEU A 29 -18.15 -15.11 -22.31
C LEU A 29 -19.60 -15.59 -22.43
N ASN A 30 -19.86 -16.55 -23.33
CA ASN A 30 -21.20 -17.11 -23.52
C ASN A 30 -21.60 -18.07 -22.39
N SER A 31 -20.66 -18.78 -21.79
CA SER A 31 -20.92 -19.60 -20.60
C SER A 31 -21.25 -18.76 -19.35
N ALA A 32 -20.63 -17.59 -19.21
CA ALA A 32 -20.86 -16.65 -18.11
C ALA A 32 -22.19 -15.86 -18.24
N LYS A 33 -22.81 -15.85 -19.43
CA LYS A 33 -24.02 -15.07 -19.72
C LYS A 33 -25.35 -15.79 -19.47
N LYS A 34 -25.39 -17.04 -19.01
CA LYS A 34 -26.66 -17.70 -18.64
C LYS A 34 -27.22 -17.08 -17.35
N PRO A 35 -28.42 -16.47 -17.37
CA PRO A 35 -29.03 -15.89 -16.16
C PRO A 35 -29.81 -16.98 -15.41
N SER A 36 -29.41 -17.28 -14.17
CA SER A 36 -30.32 -17.90 -13.19
C SER A 36 -31.37 -16.88 -12.75
N GLY A 37 -32.63 -17.31 -12.69
CA GLY A 37 -33.81 -16.47 -12.48
C GLY A 37 -33.87 -15.76 -11.11
N LYS A 38 -34.59 -14.63 -11.09
CA LYS A 38 -34.95 -13.79 -9.92
C LYS A 38 -36.21 -14.34 -9.18
N PRO A 39 -36.76 -13.67 -8.15
CA PRO A 39 -36.22 -13.51 -6.78
C PRO A 39 -37.30 -13.84 -5.71
N GLU A 40 -36.91 -14.18 -4.47
CA GLU A 40 -37.83 -14.07 -3.33
C GLU A 40 -37.20 -13.23 -2.21
N SER A 41 -38.07 -12.40 -1.63
CA SER A 41 -37.80 -11.36 -0.65
C SER A 41 -37.64 -11.94 0.76
N VAL A 42 -36.52 -11.67 1.42
CA VAL A 42 -36.46 -11.62 2.88
C VAL A 42 -35.55 -10.46 3.27
N ALA A 43 -36.09 -9.59 4.11
CA ALA A 43 -35.38 -8.46 4.70
C ALA A 43 -34.44 -8.98 5.80
N GLU A 44 -33.12 -8.84 5.61
CA GLU A 44 -32.15 -9.04 6.67
C GLU A 44 -31.06 -7.96 6.66
N THR A 45 -30.98 -7.30 7.81
CA THR A 45 -29.89 -6.52 8.40
C THR A 45 -28.55 -6.58 7.67
N ARG A 46 -28.17 -5.46 7.03
CA ARG A 46 -26.80 -5.23 6.54
C ARG A 46 -25.85 -4.96 7.71
N GLN A 47 -25.33 -6.01 8.32
CA GLN A 47 -23.95 -6.01 8.79
C GLN A 47 -23.11 -6.52 7.61
N ARG A 48 -22.47 -5.61 6.87
CA ARG A 48 -21.43 -5.99 5.93
C ARG A 48 -20.23 -6.44 6.76
N SER A 49 -20.02 -7.74 6.89
CA SER A 49 -18.75 -8.28 7.38
C SER A 49 -17.66 -7.86 6.39
N CYS A 50 -16.61 -7.22 6.91
CA CYS A 50 -15.52 -6.69 6.10
C CYS A 50 -14.54 -7.79 5.66
N ASP A 51 -14.76 -9.02 6.12
CA ASP A 51 -13.89 -10.18 5.93
C ASP A 51 -14.10 -10.96 4.61
N GLU A 52 -15.09 -10.59 3.77
CA GLU A 52 -15.35 -11.30 2.51
C GLU A 52 -14.57 -10.76 1.30
N GLN A 53 -13.49 -10.00 1.51
CA GLN A 53 -12.61 -9.62 0.41
C GLN A 53 -11.57 -10.72 0.14
N GLU A 54 -11.58 -11.28 -1.08
CA GLU A 54 -10.68 -12.34 -1.55
C GLU A 54 -9.20 -12.01 -1.25
N HIS A 55 -8.65 -12.62 -0.20
CA HIS A 55 -7.24 -12.52 0.14
C HIS A 55 -6.45 -13.62 -0.58
N THR A 56 -5.74 -13.25 -1.64
CA THR A 56 -4.79 -14.18 -2.29
C THR A 56 -3.52 -14.25 -1.44
N SER A 57 -3.23 -15.43 -0.90
CA SER A 57 -2.06 -15.66 -0.04
C SER A 57 -0.77 -15.74 -0.87
N VAL A 58 0.03 -14.68 -0.86
CA VAL A 58 1.41 -14.66 -1.40
C VAL A 58 2.41 -14.88 -0.26
N GLY A 59 3.20 -15.95 -0.31
CA GLY A 59 4.12 -16.30 0.76
C GLY A 59 5.39 -15.43 0.79
N CYS A 60 5.49 -14.48 1.73
CA CYS A 60 6.72 -13.70 1.98
C CYS A 60 7.67 -14.34 3.01
N GLY A 61 7.22 -15.38 3.72
CA GLY A 61 7.93 -15.95 4.87
C GLY A 61 9.37 -16.41 4.60
N LYS A 62 9.66 -16.99 3.42
CA LYS A 62 11.02 -17.42 3.07
C LYS A 62 12.01 -16.25 2.96
N VAL A 63 11.54 -15.10 2.49
CA VAL A 63 12.39 -13.90 2.38
C VAL A 63 12.69 -13.36 3.78
N LEU A 64 11.66 -13.28 4.64
CA LEU A 64 11.84 -12.84 6.02
C LEU A 64 12.75 -13.79 6.81
N GLU A 65 12.61 -15.10 6.62
CA GLU A 65 13.50 -16.10 7.22
C GLU A 65 14.95 -15.95 6.75
N TYR A 66 15.16 -15.73 5.44
CA TYR A 66 16.50 -15.45 4.90
C TYR A 66 17.09 -14.19 5.53
N VAL A 67 16.31 -13.11 5.63
CA VAL A 67 16.76 -11.85 6.25
C VAL A 67 17.10 -12.07 7.73
N LYS A 68 16.25 -12.79 8.46
CA LYS A 68 16.45 -13.16 9.86
C LYS A 68 17.78 -13.88 10.07
N ASN A 69 18.06 -14.86 9.21
CA ASN A 69 19.25 -15.70 9.29
C ASN A 69 20.54 -14.98 8.88
N LYS A 70 20.48 -14.06 7.91
CA LYS A 70 21.66 -13.38 7.36
C LYS A 70 21.98 -12.05 8.03
N TYR A 71 20.96 -11.26 8.38
CA TYR A 71 21.10 -9.89 8.87
C TYR A 71 20.69 -9.71 10.35
N GLY A 72 20.12 -10.75 10.97
CA GLY A 72 19.77 -10.76 12.39
C GLY A 72 18.26 -10.88 12.64
N PRO A 73 17.87 -11.27 13.88
CA PRO A 73 16.51 -11.70 14.17
C PRO A 73 15.45 -10.58 14.22
N ALA A 74 15.89 -9.35 14.42
CA ALA A 74 15.07 -8.15 14.50
C ALA A 74 15.71 -7.04 13.66
N PRO A 75 14.94 -6.02 13.26
CA PRO A 75 15.51 -4.87 12.57
C PRO A 75 16.60 -4.21 13.42
N SER A 76 17.73 -3.86 12.81
CA SER A 76 18.91 -3.43 13.58
C SER A 76 18.74 -2.03 14.18
N THR A 77 18.14 -1.10 13.41
CA THR A 77 17.99 0.32 13.74
C THR A 77 16.90 0.98 12.89
N VAL A 78 16.44 2.15 13.31
CA VAL A 78 15.68 3.08 12.44
C VAL A 78 16.69 3.95 11.71
N LEU A 79 16.68 3.89 10.38
CA LEU A 79 17.61 4.58 9.48
C LEU A 79 17.24 6.05 9.30
N ALA A 80 15.96 6.33 9.06
CA ALA A 80 15.47 7.68 8.77
C ALA A 80 13.99 7.82 9.13
N SER A 81 13.57 9.08 9.33
CA SER A 81 12.17 9.47 9.43
C SER A 81 11.83 10.41 8.27
N LEU A 82 10.85 10.05 7.46
CA LEU A 82 10.44 10.75 6.26
C LEU A 82 9.02 11.31 6.43
N VAL A 83 8.75 12.47 5.85
CA VAL A 83 7.38 12.99 5.73
C VAL A 83 6.86 12.66 4.33
N TYR A 84 5.67 12.06 4.25
CA TYR A 84 5.05 11.75 2.97
C TYR A 84 4.75 13.01 2.16
N HIS A 85 4.90 12.90 0.83
CA HIS A 85 4.45 13.93 -0.09
C HIS A 85 4.11 13.35 -1.47
N PRO A 86 2.99 13.75 -2.10
CA PRO A 86 2.51 13.16 -3.35
C PRO A 86 3.42 13.40 -4.56
N TYR A 87 4.22 14.48 -4.57
CA TYR A 87 5.03 14.87 -5.74
C TYR A 87 6.55 14.71 -5.56
N HIS A 88 7.00 14.37 -4.36
CA HIS A 88 8.40 14.42 -4.02
C HIS A 88 8.85 13.13 -3.36
N SER A 89 10.16 12.87 -3.42
CA SER A 89 10.78 11.85 -2.59
C SER A 89 10.72 12.28 -1.12
N GLY A 90 10.60 11.32 -0.22
CA GLY A 90 10.58 11.55 1.21
C GLY A 90 11.87 12.22 1.68
N GLY A 91 11.71 13.21 2.53
CA GLY A 91 12.81 13.94 3.15
C GLY A 91 12.45 14.39 4.56
N PRO A 92 13.39 15.04 5.27
CA PRO A 92 13.06 15.73 6.52
C PRO A 92 11.99 16.80 6.27
N LEU A 93 11.35 17.26 7.35
CA LEU A 93 10.26 18.24 7.31
C LEU A 93 10.55 19.36 6.30
N TRP A 94 9.58 19.64 5.41
CA TRP A 94 9.67 20.59 4.28
C TRP A 94 10.28 21.96 4.60
N ASN A 95 10.26 22.36 5.87
CA ASN A 95 10.83 23.62 6.35
C ASN A 95 12.37 23.70 6.27
N GLU A 96 13.07 22.59 6.00
CA GLU A 96 14.54 22.56 5.91
C GLU A 96 15.10 22.50 4.48
N LEU A 97 14.24 22.36 3.46
CA LEU A 97 14.70 22.42 2.08
C LEU A 97 14.71 23.88 1.60
N PRO A 98 15.84 24.40 1.09
CA PRO A 98 15.83 25.70 0.44
C PRO A 98 14.80 25.62 -0.69
N ALA A 99 13.85 26.57 -0.69
CA ALA A 99 12.79 26.66 -1.69
C ALA A 99 13.40 26.30 -3.04
N ALA A 100 13.04 25.12 -3.57
CA ALA A 100 13.61 24.64 -4.80
C ALA A 100 13.44 25.78 -5.80
N PRO A 101 14.50 26.22 -6.50
CA PRO A 101 14.31 27.20 -7.55
C PRO A 101 13.18 26.66 -8.42
N ALA A 102 12.28 27.53 -8.87
CA ALA A 102 11.09 27.23 -9.65
C ALA A 102 11.45 26.64 -11.04
N VAL A 103 12.26 25.58 -11.03
CA VAL A 103 12.79 24.80 -12.11
C VAL A 103 11.63 23.91 -12.50
N ILE A 104 10.73 24.52 -13.26
CA ILE A 104 9.84 23.87 -14.18
C ILE A 104 9.09 22.72 -13.50
N GLN A 105 7.96 23.05 -12.87
CA GLN A 105 6.86 22.11 -12.70
C GLN A 105 6.41 21.66 -14.11
N ASN A 106 7.21 20.81 -14.75
CA ASN A 106 6.88 20.20 -16.02
C ASN A 106 5.66 19.34 -15.74
N SER A 107 4.61 19.47 -16.55
CA SER A 107 3.39 18.66 -16.45
C SER A 107 3.72 17.16 -16.33
N PHE A 108 4.82 16.72 -16.96
CA PHE A 108 5.33 15.35 -16.83
C PHE A 108 5.74 15.00 -15.40
N SER A 109 6.47 15.87 -14.69
CA SER A 109 6.91 15.62 -13.30
C SER A 109 5.77 15.67 -12.29
N LEU A 110 4.69 16.40 -12.60
CA LEU A 110 3.47 16.39 -11.80
C LEU A 110 2.63 15.14 -12.07
N ALA A 111 2.60 14.66 -13.32
CA ALA A 111 1.87 13.47 -13.71
C ALA A 111 2.59 12.18 -13.27
N MET A 112 3.92 12.15 -13.33
CA MET A 112 4.78 11.00 -12.99
C MET A 112 5.88 11.48 -12.04
N PRO A 113 5.58 11.63 -10.74
CA PRO A 113 6.57 12.07 -9.76
C PRO A 113 7.68 11.03 -9.61
N ARG A 114 8.81 11.43 -9.03
CA ARG A 114 9.87 10.48 -8.67
C ARG A 114 9.37 9.49 -7.60
N PRO A 115 9.97 8.29 -7.49
CA PRO A 115 9.71 7.39 -6.38
C PRO A 115 9.76 8.11 -5.03
N PHE A 116 8.84 7.75 -4.14
CA PHE A 116 8.78 8.35 -2.81
C PHE A 116 10.03 7.97 -2.00
N LEU A 117 10.41 6.70 -1.98
CA LEU A 117 11.58 6.28 -1.23
C LEU A 117 12.87 6.77 -1.91
N PRO A 118 13.85 7.25 -1.13
CA PRO A 118 15.17 7.52 -1.67
C PRO A 118 15.86 6.18 -2.04
N GLY A 119 16.86 6.24 -2.92
CA GLY A 119 17.64 5.05 -3.27
C GLY A 119 18.48 4.58 -2.08
N PHE A 120 18.06 3.47 -1.46
CA PHE A 120 18.81 2.81 -0.39
C PHE A 120 19.75 1.74 -0.97
N SER A 121 20.95 1.64 -0.40
CA SER A 121 21.94 0.59 -0.73
C SER A 121 21.72 -0.69 0.09
N GLU A 122 22.36 -1.79 -0.31
CA GLU A 122 22.26 -3.10 0.37
C GLU A 122 22.69 -3.09 1.86
N GLU A 123 23.47 -2.11 2.30
CA GLU A 123 23.87 -1.98 3.71
C GLU A 123 22.70 -1.63 4.65
N HIS A 124 21.59 -1.15 4.07
CA HIS A 124 20.37 -0.78 4.79
C HIS A 124 19.37 -1.93 4.91
N ILE A 125 19.66 -3.12 4.37
CA ILE A 125 18.79 -4.29 4.53
C ILE A 125 18.63 -4.61 6.02
N ASN A 126 17.40 -4.99 6.42
CA ASN A 126 17.01 -5.24 7.81
C ASN A 126 17.03 -3.98 8.71
N GLN A 127 16.90 -2.79 8.12
CA GLN A 127 16.67 -1.54 8.84
C GLN A 127 15.26 -1.03 8.62
N LEU A 128 14.80 -0.17 9.53
CA LEU A 128 13.49 0.47 9.45
C LEU A 128 13.58 1.87 8.88
N VAL A 129 12.58 2.28 8.12
CA VAL A 129 12.34 3.68 7.76
C VAL A 129 10.96 4.06 8.27
N THR A 130 10.89 5.12 9.05
CA THR A 130 9.62 5.65 9.56
C THR A 130 9.07 6.67 8.58
N ILE A 131 7.80 6.58 8.25
CA ILE A 131 7.11 7.47 7.31
C ILE A 131 5.90 8.08 8.03
N GLN A 132 5.87 9.41 8.09
CA GLN A 132 4.77 10.18 8.61
C GLN A 132 3.80 10.53 7.47
N VAL A 133 2.54 10.18 7.64
CA VAL A 133 1.48 10.36 6.64
C VAL A 133 0.33 11.12 7.26
N SER A 134 -0.13 12.16 6.57
CA SER A 134 -1.31 12.90 7.01
C SER A 134 -2.61 12.18 6.65
N TYR A 135 -3.67 12.46 7.42
CA TYR A 135 -5.03 12.03 7.06
C TYR A 135 -5.40 12.43 5.62
N GLU A 136 -5.06 13.66 5.24
CA GLU A 136 -5.41 14.23 3.95
C GLU A 136 -4.76 13.45 2.81
N ASP A 137 -3.46 13.13 2.91
CA ASP A 137 -2.75 12.34 1.89
C ASP A 137 -3.35 10.95 1.75
N LEU A 138 -3.66 10.29 2.87
CA LEU A 138 -4.31 8.98 2.86
C LEU A 138 -5.67 9.06 2.15
N ARG A 139 -6.54 10.00 2.53
CA ARG A 139 -7.85 10.26 1.91
C ARG A 139 -7.75 10.55 0.42
N ASP A 140 -6.82 11.41 0.06
CA ASP A 140 -6.59 11.86 -1.31
C ASP A 140 -6.13 10.67 -2.18
N SER A 141 -5.39 9.71 -1.62
CA SER A 141 -5.05 8.46 -2.32
C SER A 141 -6.27 7.63 -2.74
N TYR A 142 -7.37 7.61 -1.97
CA TYR A 142 -8.59 6.86 -2.35
C TYR A 142 -9.41 7.56 -3.43
N SER A 143 -9.49 8.88 -3.35
CA SER A 143 -10.24 9.68 -4.32
C SER A 143 -9.47 9.92 -5.62
N GLY A 144 -8.14 9.77 -5.59
CA GLY A 144 -7.25 10.13 -6.69
C GLY A 144 -7.07 11.65 -6.83
N ASN A 145 -7.61 12.46 -5.92
CA ASN A 145 -7.35 13.90 -5.90
C ASN A 145 -5.93 14.18 -5.37
N ASN A 146 -5.16 15.05 -6.01
CA ASN A 146 -3.77 15.38 -5.59
C ASN A 146 -2.85 14.17 -5.29
N ALA A 147 -3.16 13.00 -5.85
CA ALA A 147 -2.47 11.74 -5.57
C ALA A 147 -2.01 11.10 -6.90
N PRO A 148 -1.02 11.70 -7.60
CA PRO A 148 -0.57 11.22 -8.91
C PRO A 148 -0.11 9.75 -8.87
N ARG A 149 0.58 9.33 -7.81
CA ARG A 149 1.03 7.94 -7.64
C ARG A 149 -0.13 6.96 -7.56
N ALA A 150 -1.22 7.37 -6.90
CA ALA A 150 -2.46 6.59 -6.84
C ALA A 150 -3.17 6.55 -8.21
N GLN A 151 -3.21 7.67 -8.93
CA GLN A 151 -3.78 7.73 -10.28
C GLN A 151 -3.02 6.84 -11.28
N ASN A 152 -1.69 6.77 -11.13
CA ASN A 152 -0.81 5.95 -11.97
C ASN A 152 -0.74 4.48 -11.55
N ASN A 153 -1.37 4.12 -10.43
CA ASN A 153 -1.26 2.79 -9.82
C ASN A 153 0.21 2.36 -9.62
N GLU A 154 1.00 3.25 -8.99
CA GLU A 154 2.42 3.04 -8.67
C GLU A 154 2.59 2.08 -7.48
N ILE A 155 2.21 0.82 -7.69
CA ILE A 155 2.35 -0.26 -6.72
C ILE A 155 2.72 -1.56 -7.45
N TRP A 156 3.84 -2.16 -7.04
CA TRP A 156 4.35 -3.40 -7.63
C TRP A 156 4.67 -4.42 -6.54
N GLY A 157 4.18 -5.64 -6.71
CA GLY A 157 4.33 -6.70 -5.73
C GLY A 157 3.16 -6.85 -4.76
N CYS A 158 3.33 -7.75 -3.81
CA CYS A 158 2.32 -8.12 -2.81
C CYS A 158 3.03 -8.66 -1.59
N ASN A 159 2.71 -8.15 -0.40
CA ASN A 159 3.38 -8.41 0.88
C ASN A 159 4.83 -7.92 0.96
N ILE A 160 5.59 -8.04 -0.14
CA ILE A 160 6.89 -7.42 -0.39
C ILE A 160 6.75 -6.63 -1.69
N TYR A 161 7.12 -5.36 -1.62
CA TYR A 161 6.93 -4.37 -2.67
C TYR A 161 8.29 -3.83 -3.15
N THR A 162 8.33 -3.34 -4.38
CA THR A 162 9.49 -2.58 -4.89
C THR A 162 9.61 -1.24 -4.17
N ASP A 163 10.81 -0.66 -4.07
CA ASP A 163 10.97 0.70 -3.53
C ASP A 163 10.34 1.80 -4.41
N ASP A 164 10.07 1.49 -5.68
CA ASP A 164 9.22 2.30 -6.56
C ASP A 164 7.75 2.42 -6.10
N SER A 165 7.27 1.49 -5.25
CA SER A 165 5.87 1.46 -4.84
C SER A 165 5.51 2.59 -3.85
N ASP A 166 4.39 3.25 -4.07
CA ASP A 166 3.86 4.28 -3.18
C ASP A 166 3.40 3.69 -1.82
N PRO A 167 3.91 4.20 -0.67
CA PRO A 167 3.56 3.66 0.64
C PRO A 167 2.06 3.70 0.97
N LEU A 168 1.30 4.69 0.46
CA LEU A 168 -0.14 4.76 0.72
C LEU A 168 -0.89 3.68 -0.03
N LEU A 169 -0.53 3.44 -1.29
CA LEU A 169 -1.07 2.31 -2.05
C LEU A 169 -0.72 0.99 -1.38
N VAL A 170 0.51 0.83 -0.88
CA VAL A 170 0.93 -0.38 -0.16
C VAL A 170 0.11 -0.60 1.12
N LEU A 171 -0.10 0.44 1.94
CA LEU A 171 -0.94 0.35 3.14
C LEU A 171 -2.36 -0.11 2.81
N ARG A 172 -2.96 0.48 1.78
CA ARG A 172 -4.30 0.12 1.30
C ARG A 172 -4.34 -1.31 0.79
N HIS A 173 -3.33 -1.72 0.04
CA HIS A 173 -3.20 -3.09 -0.45
C HIS A 173 -2.97 -4.10 0.68
N CYS A 174 -2.36 -3.70 1.80
CA CYS A 174 -2.24 -4.52 3.00
C CYS A 174 -3.53 -4.53 3.85
N GLY A 175 -4.55 -3.75 3.47
CA GLY A 175 -5.86 -3.75 4.11
C GLY A 175 -6.07 -2.67 5.16
N LEU A 176 -5.25 -1.61 5.18
CA LEU A 176 -5.57 -0.41 5.94
C LEU A 176 -6.69 0.36 5.20
N SER A 177 -7.75 0.70 5.93
CA SER A 177 -8.86 1.53 5.47
C SER A 177 -8.96 2.82 6.27
N ILE A 178 -9.52 3.87 5.65
CA ILE A 178 -9.94 5.11 6.35
C ILE A 178 -11.16 4.87 7.23
N SER A 179 -11.98 3.88 6.85
CA SER A 179 -13.07 3.40 7.67
C SER A 179 -12.59 2.30 8.64
N ASP A 180 -13.46 1.93 9.57
CA ASP A 180 -13.24 0.85 10.54
C ASP A 180 -13.09 -0.55 9.90
N CYS A 181 -13.38 -0.70 8.60
CA CYS A 181 -13.23 -1.95 7.86
C CYS A 181 -11.78 -2.25 7.43
N ASN A 182 -10.98 -2.82 8.34
CA ASN A 182 -9.58 -3.14 8.10
C ASN A 182 -9.33 -4.66 7.97
N GLY A 183 -8.29 -5.05 7.23
CA GLY A 183 -7.83 -6.43 7.11
C GLY A 183 -7.01 -6.92 8.31
N ALA A 184 -6.80 -8.24 8.40
CA ALA A 184 -6.15 -8.92 9.53
C ALA A 184 -4.63 -9.16 9.39
N HIS A 185 -3.99 -8.65 8.32
CA HIS A 185 -2.56 -8.86 8.04
C HIS A 185 -1.89 -7.60 7.47
N ARG A 186 -2.05 -6.47 8.15
CA ARG A 186 -1.63 -5.16 7.62
C ARG A 186 -0.13 -4.92 7.65
N THR A 187 0.64 -5.75 8.36
CA THR A 187 2.09 -5.60 8.51
C THR A 187 2.85 -6.86 8.08
N PRO A 188 2.80 -7.23 6.78
CA PRO A 188 3.40 -8.47 6.28
C PRO A 188 4.93 -8.54 6.40
N GLY A 189 5.60 -7.43 6.69
CA GLY A 189 7.05 -7.38 6.94
C GLY A 189 7.45 -7.80 8.36
N ASN A 190 6.48 -7.94 9.27
CA ASN A 190 6.72 -8.38 10.64
C ASN A 190 6.29 -9.84 10.81
N ALA A 191 7.27 -10.74 10.79
CA ALA A 191 7.04 -12.19 10.88
C ALA A 191 6.47 -12.64 12.25
N GLU A 192 6.75 -11.89 13.32
CA GLU A 192 6.32 -12.23 14.69
C GLU A 192 4.92 -11.67 14.98
N ASN A 193 4.54 -10.57 14.33
CA ASN A 193 3.22 -9.96 14.43
C ASN A 193 2.79 -9.39 13.06
N SER A 194 2.02 -10.17 12.29
CA SER A 194 1.56 -9.78 10.95
C SER A 194 0.50 -8.67 10.92
N ASP A 195 0.03 -8.23 12.10
CA ASP A 195 -0.93 -7.12 12.25
C ASP A 195 -0.50 -6.17 13.39
N ASN A 196 0.76 -5.76 13.34
CA ASN A 196 1.38 -4.86 14.32
C ASN A 196 0.88 -3.41 14.17
N VAL A 197 -0.37 -3.21 14.57
CA VAL A 197 -1.07 -1.92 14.50
C VAL A 197 -1.34 -1.39 15.91
N GLN A 198 -0.92 -0.16 16.18
CA GLN A 198 -1.18 0.55 17.43
C GLN A 198 -2.21 1.66 17.20
N GLY A 199 -3.17 1.78 18.10
CA GLY A 199 -4.31 2.68 17.94
C GLY A 199 -5.41 2.07 17.05
N THR A 200 -6.48 2.84 16.87
CA THR A 200 -7.65 2.41 16.09
C THR A 200 -8.05 3.53 15.14
N VAL A 201 -8.44 3.15 13.92
CA VAL A 201 -9.07 4.09 12.98
C VAL A 201 -10.32 4.65 13.66
N PRO A 202 -10.40 5.98 13.88
CA PRO A 202 -11.55 6.58 14.54
C PRO A 202 -12.79 6.50 13.66
N PRO A 203 -14.00 6.46 14.25
CA PRO A 203 -15.25 6.39 13.49
C PRO A 203 -15.56 7.70 12.74
N ALA A 204 -16.49 7.62 11.78
CA ALA A 204 -17.13 8.76 11.12
C ALA A 204 -16.17 9.75 10.43
N ASP A 205 -15.19 9.25 9.67
CA ASP A 205 -14.21 10.04 8.89
C ASP A 205 -13.43 11.07 9.74
N THR A 206 -13.32 10.83 11.05
CA THR A 206 -12.54 11.68 11.96
C THR A 206 -11.09 11.69 11.50
N PRO A 207 -10.47 12.87 11.28
CA PRO A 207 -9.09 12.93 10.81
C PRO A 207 -8.11 12.24 11.78
N PHE A 208 -7.17 11.47 11.23
CA PHE A 208 -6.09 10.82 11.97
C PHE A 208 -4.81 10.81 11.14
N ASP A 209 -3.67 10.93 11.81
CA ASP A 209 -2.37 10.80 11.18
C ASP A 209 -1.84 9.38 11.37
N LEU A 210 -0.93 9.01 10.48
CA LEU A 210 -0.28 7.71 10.49
C LEU A 210 1.22 7.88 10.64
N GLU A 211 1.81 6.99 11.42
CA GLU A 211 3.24 6.76 11.42
C GLU A 211 3.49 5.29 11.10
N ILE A 212 4.22 5.06 10.01
CA ILE A 212 4.38 3.74 9.41
C ILE A 212 5.85 3.40 9.44
N ASP A 213 6.19 2.23 9.97
CA ASP A 213 7.54 1.71 9.84
C ASP A 213 7.55 0.69 8.71
N ILE A 214 8.43 0.90 7.73
CA ILE A 214 8.73 -0.09 6.68
C ILE A 214 10.06 -0.76 6.98
N ILE A 215 10.17 -2.06 6.69
CA ILE A 215 11.42 -2.79 6.74
C ILE A 215 12.02 -2.88 5.34
N LEU A 216 13.31 -2.54 5.22
CA LEU A 216 14.06 -2.68 3.97
C LEU A 216 14.53 -4.13 3.79
N LEU A 217 14.24 -4.68 2.62
CA LEU A 217 14.45 -6.08 2.26
C LEU A 217 15.35 -6.18 1.02
N PRO A 218 16.06 -7.32 0.85
CA PRO A 218 16.81 -7.57 -0.38
C PRO A 218 15.89 -7.51 -1.59
N GLN A 219 16.45 -7.06 -2.71
CA GLN A 219 15.77 -7.09 -3.99
C GLN A 219 15.29 -8.50 -4.36
N LEU A 220 14.06 -8.61 -4.85
CA LEU A 220 13.52 -9.83 -5.44
C LEU A 220 13.74 -9.89 -6.95
N GLN A 221 13.87 -11.12 -7.48
CA GLN A 221 13.96 -11.36 -8.92
C GLN A 221 12.65 -11.04 -9.65
N SER A 222 11.52 -11.29 -8.98
CA SER A 222 10.19 -11.00 -9.50
C SER A 222 9.22 -10.68 -8.36
N TYR A 223 8.18 -9.93 -8.73
CA TYR A 223 7.14 -9.46 -7.83
C TYR A 223 5.78 -9.85 -8.44
N PRO A 224 4.92 -10.57 -7.70
CA PRO A 224 3.60 -10.94 -8.21
C PRO A 224 2.64 -9.75 -8.16
N GLY A 225 1.83 -9.59 -9.22
CA GLY A 225 0.70 -8.66 -9.21
C GLY A 225 -0.56 -9.36 -8.72
N VAL A 226 -1.22 -8.79 -7.72
CA VAL A 226 -2.39 -9.40 -7.05
C VAL A 226 -3.45 -8.33 -6.80
N LYS A 227 -4.72 -8.73 -6.77
CA LYS A 227 -5.80 -7.85 -6.32
C LYS A 227 -6.09 -8.08 -4.83
N GLN A 228 -5.95 -7.05 -4.00
CA GLN A 228 -6.29 -7.06 -2.57
C GLN A 228 -6.99 -5.74 -2.19
N PHE A 229 -8.02 -5.83 -1.35
CA PHE A 229 -8.76 -4.67 -0.83
C PHE A 229 -9.20 -3.63 -1.88
N GLY A 230 -9.56 -4.12 -3.07
CA GLY A 230 -10.02 -3.28 -4.19
C GLY A 230 -8.91 -2.63 -5.03
N LEU A 231 -7.63 -2.85 -4.70
CA LEU A 231 -6.47 -2.42 -5.47
C LEU A 231 -5.80 -3.61 -6.17
N THR A 232 -5.34 -3.41 -7.40
CA THR A 232 -4.58 -4.42 -8.15
C THR A 232 -3.13 -3.97 -8.28
N SER A 233 -2.21 -4.68 -7.65
CA SER A 233 -0.78 -4.43 -7.80
C SER A 233 -0.24 -4.94 -9.12
N ARG A 234 0.82 -4.29 -9.60
CA ARG A 234 1.47 -4.61 -10.86
C ARG A 234 2.54 -5.70 -10.62
N PRO A 235 2.69 -6.67 -11.54
CA PRO A 235 3.81 -7.58 -11.49
C PRO A 235 5.10 -6.88 -11.96
N TRP A 236 6.25 -7.43 -11.58
CA TRP A 236 7.57 -7.06 -12.11
C TRP A 236 8.44 -8.31 -12.26
N GLY A 237 9.30 -8.37 -13.28
CA GLY A 237 10.34 -9.42 -13.41
C GLY A 237 9.87 -10.76 -13.98
N ILE A 238 8.56 -10.95 -14.22
CA ILE A 238 8.05 -12.17 -14.88
C ILE A 238 8.21 -12.06 -16.41
N ASP A 239 7.80 -10.93 -16.98
CA ASP A 239 7.82 -10.68 -18.43
C ASP A 239 8.78 -9.54 -18.84
N THR A 240 9.48 -8.96 -17.86
CA THR A 240 10.41 -7.84 -18.09
C THR A 240 11.85 -8.33 -17.98
N PRO A 241 12.70 -8.12 -19.00
CA PRO A 241 14.09 -8.59 -18.98
C PRO A 241 14.97 -7.80 -18.00
N THR A 242 14.52 -6.63 -17.56
CA THR A 242 15.27 -5.77 -16.64
C THR A 242 14.86 -6.09 -15.21
N PRO A 243 15.78 -6.61 -14.37
CA PRO A 243 15.52 -6.70 -12.94
C PRO A 243 15.32 -5.29 -12.39
N HIS A 244 14.56 -5.19 -11.31
CA HIS A 244 14.51 -3.98 -10.49
C HIS A 244 15.94 -3.56 -10.07
N ASP A 245 16.21 -2.30 -9.79
CA ASP A 245 17.56 -1.83 -9.40
C ASP A 245 17.65 -1.28 -7.98
N GLY A 246 16.51 -1.23 -7.27
CA GLY A 246 16.42 -0.85 -5.87
C GLY A 246 16.18 -2.01 -4.89
N LEU A 247 16.02 -1.67 -3.61
CA LEU A 247 15.63 -2.62 -2.57
C LEU A 247 14.14 -2.96 -2.64
N SER A 248 13.75 -4.00 -1.91
CA SER A 248 12.34 -4.26 -1.63
C SER A 248 11.97 -3.68 -0.27
N TYR A 249 10.69 -3.53 0.02
CA TYR A 249 10.21 -3.23 1.37
C TYR A 249 8.89 -3.89 1.70
N ALA A 250 8.57 -3.95 2.99
CA ALA A 250 7.27 -4.39 3.50
C ALA A 250 6.86 -3.54 4.71
N ILE A 251 5.55 -3.46 5.00
CA ILE A 251 5.06 -2.76 6.19
C ILE A 251 5.40 -3.58 7.44
N TYR A 252 6.07 -2.95 8.40
CA TYR A 252 6.53 -3.57 9.64
C TYR A 252 5.68 -3.17 10.87
N ALA A 253 5.25 -1.91 10.93
CA ALA A 253 4.37 -1.41 11.99
C ALA A 253 3.51 -0.26 11.47
N ILE A 254 2.31 -0.10 12.05
CA ILE A 254 1.42 1.04 11.79
C ILE A 254 1.01 1.63 13.13
N ARG A 255 1.14 2.95 13.28
CA ARG A 255 0.66 3.72 14.43
C ARG A 255 -0.37 4.72 13.97
N ILE A 256 -1.56 4.67 14.56
CA ILE A 256 -2.70 5.52 14.22
C ILE A 256 -2.88 6.55 15.34
N ALA A 257 -2.79 7.83 14.98
CA ALA A 257 -2.94 8.95 15.89
C ALA A 257 -4.16 9.79 15.50
N PRO A 258 -5.32 9.59 16.16
CA PRO A 258 -6.49 10.45 15.95
C PRO A 258 -6.15 11.92 16.24
N ARG A 259 -6.55 12.83 15.34
CA ARG A 259 -6.44 14.27 15.60
C ARG A 259 -7.59 14.66 16.53
N ASP A 260 -7.29 14.80 17.81
CA ASP A 260 -8.28 15.29 18.76
C ASP A 260 -8.67 16.73 18.41
N THR A 261 -9.94 16.92 18.05
CA THR A 261 -10.52 18.24 17.77
C THR A 261 -11.39 18.76 18.91
N SER A 262 -11.55 17.98 19.99
CA SER A 262 -12.48 18.27 21.09
C SER A 262 -12.14 19.55 21.85
N THR A 263 -10.89 19.99 21.85
CA THR A 263 -10.41 21.21 22.52
C THR A 263 -10.17 22.39 21.58
N ARG A 264 -10.40 22.23 20.26
CA ARG A 264 -10.00 23.22 19.24
C ARG A 264 -10.68 24.59 19.38
N ASN A 265 -11.84 24.62 20.05
CA ASN A 265 -12.62 25.83 20.33
C ASN A 265 -12.70 26.16 21.83
N ILE A 266 -11.86 25.54 22.66
CA ILE A 266 -11.81 25.79 24.09
C ILE A 266 -10.62 26.70 24.35
N ASP A 267 -10.88 27.90 24.88
CA ASP A 267 -9.85 28.86 25.27
C ASP A 267 -8.85 28.18 26.23
N PRO A 268 -7.51 28.37 26.11
CA PRO A 268 -6.52 27.63 26.89
C PRO A 268 -6.71 27.74 28.41
N GLU A 269 -7.28 28.86 28.87
CA GLU A 269 -7.66 29.10 30.27
C GLU A 269 -8.74 28.13 30.78
N HIS A 270 -9.62 27.64 29.90
CA HIS A 270 -10.68 26.68 30.23
C HIS A 270 -10.21 25.23 30.12
N GLN A 271 -9.00 24.98 29.62
CA GLN A 271 -8.39 23.64 29.55
C GLN A 271 -7.70 23.24 30.87
N LEU A 272 -7.38 24.22 31.73
CA LEU A 272 -6.79 24.00 33.04
C LEU A 272 -7.90 23.88 34.09
N ILE A 273 -8.33 22.65 34.37
CA ILE A 273 -9.18 22.41 35.54
C ILE A 273 -8.31 22.52 36.78
N ASP A 274 -8.48 23.58 37.56
CA ASP A 274 -7.88 23.71 38.88
C ASP A 274 -8.49 22.65 39.82
N THR A 275 -7.79 21.53 39.96
CA THR A 275 -8.22 20.40 40.80
C THR A 275 -7.84 20.56 42.27
N SER A 276 -7.20 21.66 42.67
CA SER A 276 -6.73 21.88 44.05
C SER A 276 -7.86 21.84 45.08
N HIS A 277 -9.08 22.21 44.71
CA HIS A 277 -10.24 22.21 45.61
C HIS A 277 -10.89 20.83 45.82
N TRP A 278 -10.60 19.83 44.98
CA TRP A 278 -11.20 18.49 45.06
C TRP A 278 -10.58 17.59 46.13
N GLN A 279 -9.41 17.96 46.66
CA GLN A 279 -8.72 17.16 47.69
C GLN A 279 -9.24 17.41 49.12
N SER A 280 -10.17 18.33 49.33
CA SER A 280 -10.62 18.75 50.68
C SER A 280 -11.63 17.81 51.37
N HIS A 281 -12.23 16.83 50.68
CA HIS A 281 -13.38 16.07 51.23
C HIS A 281 -13.16 14.57 51.48
N ARG A 282 -11.93 14.04 51.46
CA ARG A 282 -11.65 12.61 51.76
C ARG A 282 -11.09 12.33 53.16
N SER A 283 -11.46 13.12 54.16
CA SER A 283 -11.17 12.80 55.56
C SER A 283 -12.30 13.25 56.49
N ARG A 284 -13.41 12.51 56.44
CA ARG A 284 -14.40 12.33 57.53
C ARG A 284 -15.46 11.35 57.03
N ILE A 285 -15.30 10.08 57.40
CA ILE A 285 -16.27 9.10 57.91
C ILE A 285 -15.51 7.78 58.04
#